data_AF-A0A8H7DQD3-F1
#
_entry.id   AF-A0A8H7DQD3-F1
#
_cell.length_a   1.000
_cell.length_b   1.000
_cell.length_c   1.000
_cell.angle_alpha   90.00
_cell.angle_beta   90.00
_cell.angle_gamma   90.00
#
_symmetry.space_group_name_H-M   'P 1'
#
loop_
_entity.id
_entity.type
_entity.pdbx_description
1 polymer ?
#
loop_
_entity_poly.entity_id
_entity_poly.type
_entity_poly.pdbx_seq_one_letter_code
_entity_poly.pdbx_strand_id
1 'polypeptide(L)'
;METTAGAVRANPDKYLALLVYGGGNKIKEENPNLTSDIKDFLRGLTIAGNERIRVVDPPKRDTDKRGEFAKPHILLLHHGSPELRAYLLWYQTFAFQTEGRKIAFSALRFDANVRPWFITDIVGRAVSDDPEAIQEGLTTITSALAKDTDFRNHVDACLAKVENSRSIDERVQDTLKSFEIHSMRVTNREKKEITIWQLFADPIANNGLEFKEWLRIITSRRYIIDEIDEMFIRSKNLKPYDPCAFCKSEIHPEEQCPFPLVADWKGPIPREVRAERARAKEEAAARDRTRE
;
A
#
# COMPACT_ATOMS: atom_id res chain seq x y z
N MET A 1 -26.67 -8.55 -9.92
CA MET A 1 -26.14 -8.42 -8.55
C MET A 1 -24.97 -7.44 -8.60
N GLU A 2 -25.05 -6.37 -7.81
CA GLU A 2 -24.03 -5.33 -7.72
C GLU A 2 -22.84 -5.85 -6.90
N THR A 3 -21.62 -5.68 -7.40
CA THR A 3 -20.42 -6.19 -6.73
C THR A 3 -20.07 -5.25 -5.59
N THR A 4 -20.27 -5.68 -4.34
CA THR A 4 -19.93 -4.88 -3.16
C THR A 4 -18.54 -5.22 -2.63
N ALA A 5 -17.92 -4.30 -1.90
CA ALA A 5 -16.61 -4.53 -1.29
C ALA A 5 -16.66 -5.70 -0.27
N GLY A 6 -17.80 -5.88 0.41
CA GLY A 6 -18.04 -7.02 1.29
C GLY A 6 -18.06 -8.35 0.53
N ALA A 7 -18.68 -8.40 -0.65
CA ALA A 7 -18.74 -9.61 -1.46
C ALA A 7 -17.35 -10.05 -1.98
N VAL A 8 -16.50 -9.09 -2.37
CA VAL A 8 -15.11 -9.37 -2.78
C VAL A 8 -14.31 -9.92 -1.61
N ARG A 9 -14.40 -9.30 -0.42
CA ARG A 9 -13.68 -9.76 0.78
C ARG A 9 -14.15 -11.12 1.28
N ALA A 10 -15.44 -11.42 1.17
CA ALA A 10 -16.00 -12.69 1.63
C ALA A 10 -15.64 -13.86 0.68
N ASN A 11 -15.32 -13.58 -0.59
CA ASN A 11 -15.03 -14.62 -1.57
C ASN A 11 -13.91 -14.18 -2.54
N PRO A 12 -12.69 -13.86 -2.06
CA PRO A 12 -11.65 -13.26 -2.88
C PRO A 12 -11.29 -14.09 -4.12
N ASP A 13 -11.31 -15.41 -4.00
CA ASP A 13 -10.98 -16.36 -5.09
C ASP A 13 -11.96 -16.34 -6.25
N LYS A 14 -13.15 -15.72 -6.10
CA LYS A 14 -14.11 -15.55 -7.21
C LYS A 14 -13.75 -14.39 -8.13
N TYR A 15 -12.77 -13.58 -7.76
CA TYR A 15 -12.41 -12.35 -8.44
C TYR A 15 -10.94 -12.37 -8.85
N LEU A 16 -10.59 -11.66 -9.92
CA LEU A 16 -9.22 -11.21 -10.17
C LEU A 16 -9.22 -9.69 -10.23
N ALA A 17 -8.20 -9.07 -9.66
CA ALA A 17 -7.96 -7.64 -9.81
C ALA A 17 -7.27 -7.41 -11.16
N LEU A 18 -7.84 -6.56 -11.99
CA LEU A 18 -7.19 -6.07 -13.20
C LEU A 18 -6.70 -4.65 -12.91
N LEU A 19 -5.43 -4.55 -12.52
CA LEU A 19 -4.75 -3.30 -12.22
C LEU A 19 -4.39 -2.62 -13.54
N VAL A 20 -5.19 -1.64 -13.96
CA VAL A 20 -4.94 -0.90 -15.21
C VAL A 20 -3.82 0.11 -14.99
N TYR A 21 -2.84 0.09 -15.90
CA TYR A 21 -1.77 1.06 -15.93
C TYR A 21 -2.22 2.35 -16.58
N GLY A 22 -1.93 3.46 -15.91
CA GLY A 22 -2.43 4.78 -16.24
C GLY A 22 -2.78 5.57 -14.98
N GLY A 23 -2.72 6.89 -15.07
CA GLY A 23 -3.05 7.77 -13.95
C GLY A 23 -4.55 7.90 -13.74
N GLY A 24 -5.00 7.67 -12.50
CA GLY A 24 -6.27 8.17 -11.95
C GLY A 24 -7.48 8.18 -12.90
N ASN A 25 -8.08 9.36 -13.06
CA ASN A 25 -9.21 9.56 -13.98
C ASN A 25 -8.77 9.72 -15.43
N LYS A 26 -7.54 10.16 -15.68
CA LYS A 26 -7.00 10.37 -17.02
C LYS A 26 -7.07 9.12 -17.89
N ILE A 27 -6.83 7.94 -17.30
CA ILE A 27 -6.97 6.67 -18.03
C ILE A 27 -8.39 6.43 -18.52
N LYS A 28 -9.43 6.86 -17.78
CA LYS A 28 -10.83 6.74 -18.19
C LYS A 28 -11.22 7.79 -19.22
N GLU A 29 -10.65 8.98 -19.15
CA GLU A 29 -10.86 10.04 -20.14
C GLU A 29 -10.26 9.63 -21.50
N GLU A 30 -9.03 9.10 -21.49
CA GLU A 30 -8.35 8.60 -22.70
C GLU A 30 -8.96 7.28 -23.20
N ASN A 31 -9.61 6.51 -22.32
CA ASN A 31 -10.22 5.22 -22.62
C ASN A 31 -11.65 5.14 -22.06
N PRO A 32 -12.63 5.83 -22.67
CA PRO A 32 -14.01 5.84 -22.16
C PRO A 32 -14.65 4.45 -22.14
N ASN A 33 -14.20 3.56 -23.02
CA ASN A 33 -14.67 2.18 -23.16
C ASN A 33 -13.76 1.16 -22.47
N LEU A 34 -12.87 1.58 -21.56
CA LEU A 34 -11.83 0.74 -20.94
C LEU A 34 -12.34 -0.63 -20.45
N THR A 35 -13.49 -0.65 -19.77
CA THR A 35 -14.08 -1.87 -19.22
C THR A 35 -14.52 -2.84 -20.32
N SER A 36 -15.16 -2.35 -21.39
CA SER A 36 -15.55 -3.20 -22.53
C SER A 36 -14.34 -3.62 -23.34
N ASP A 37 -13.37 -2.72 -23.56
CA ASP A 37 -12.15 -3.03 -24.33
C ASP A 37 -11.35 -4.16 -23.69
N ILE A 38 -11.15 -4.12 -22.36
CA ILE A 38 -10.48 -5.20 -21.62
C ILE A 38 -11.30 -6.50 -21.68
N LYS A 39 -12.63 -6.42 -21.55
CA LYS A 39 -13.50 -7.59 -21.65
C LYS A 39 -13.40 -8.25 -23.04
N ASP A 40 -13.40 -7.45 -24.10
CA ASP A 40 -13.35 -7.95 -25.47
C ASP A 40 -11.96 -8.50 -25.81
N PHE A 41 -10.90 -7.85 -25.33
CA PHE A 41 -9.54 -8.41 -25.36
C PHE A 41 -9.49 -9.81 -24.71
N LEU A 42 -10.02 -9.95 -23.49
CA LEU A 42 -10.03 -11.23 -22.76
C LEU A 42 -10.88 -12.30 -23.46
N ARG A 43 -11.95 -11.92 -24.16
CA ARG A 43 -12.75 -12.83 -25.00
C ARG A 43 -12.02 -13.24 -26.29
N GLY A 44 -11.11 -12.40 -26.78
CA GLY A 44 -10.24 -12.71 -27.90
C GLY A 44 -9.15 -13.73 -27.58
N LEU A 45 -8.80 -13.91 -26.30
CA LEU A 45 -7.91 -14.99 -25.87
C LEU A 45 -8.64 -16.31 -26.10
N THR A 46 -8.22 -17.10 -27.08
CA THR A 46 -8.83 -18.39 -27.50
C THR A 46 -8.64 -19.51 -26.45
N ILE A 47 -9.00 -19.22 -25.21
CA ILE A 47 -8.89 -20.08 -24.03
C ILE A 47 -10.30 -20.49 -23.62
N ALA A 48 -10.48 -21.77 -23.31
CA ALA A 48 -11.76 -22.30 -22.88
C ALA A 48 -12.36 -21.50 -21.71
N GLY A 49 -13.66 -21.19 -21.77
CA GLY A 49 -14.40 -20.53 -20.68
C GLY A 49 -14.23 -19.01 -20.56
N ASN A 50 -13.74 -18.36 -21.61
CA ASN A 50 -13.73 -16.89 -21.77
C ASN A 50 -15.13 -16.29 -22.07
N GLU A 51 -16.12 -17.10 -22.45
CA GLU A 51 -17.44 -16.64 -22.92
C GLU A 51 -18.26 -15.94 -21.83
N ARG A 52 -18.15 -16.42 -20.58
CA ARG A 52 -18.95 -16.00 -19.43
C ARG A 52 -18.25 -14.99 -18.52
N ILE A 53 -17.16 -14.38 -18.97
CA ILE A 53 -16.45 -13.38 -18.17
C ILE A 53 -17.27 -12.10 -18.01
N ARG A 54 -17.07 -11.43 -16.88
CA ARG A 54 -17.61 -10.11 -16.64
C ARG A 54 -16.53 -9.23 -16.01
N VAL A 55 -16.17 -8.15 -16.70
CA VAL A 55 -15.31 -7.10 -16.15
C VAL A 55 -16.21 -5.99 -15.63
N VAL A 56 -16.00 -5.56 -14.39
CA VAL A 56 -16.78 -4.47 -13.77
C VAL A 56 -15.88 -3.48 -13.06
N ASP A 57 -16.37 -2.26 -12.96
CA ASP A 57 -15.82 -1.27 -12.04
C ASP A 57 -15.87 -1.78 -10.60
N PRO A 58 -14.91 -1.38 -9.76
CA PRO A 58 -14.97 -1.66 -8.34
C PRO A 58 -16.13 -0.86 -7.73
N PRO A 59 -16.74 -1.36 -6.64
CA PRO A 59 -17.80 -0.63 -5.94
C PRO A 59 -17.33 0.78 -5.57
N LYS A 60 -18.09 1.80 -5.99
CA LYS A 60 -17.77 3.21 -5.73
C LYS A 60 -17.80 3.50 -4.24
N ARG A 61 -16.81 4.23 -3.73
CA ARG A 61 -16.92 4.98 -2.48
C ARG A 61 -17.28 6.41 -2.85
N ASP A 62 -18.35 6.95 -2.27
CA ASP A 62 -18.91 8.28 -2.58
C ASP A 62 -17.94 9.47 -2.38
N THR A 63 -16.76 9.25 -1.80
CA THR A 63 -15.78 10.31 -1.49
C THR A 63 -14.60 10.41 -2.47
N ASP A 64 -14.53 9.55 -3.48
CA ASP A 64 -13.36 9.44 -4.37
C ASP A 64 -13.39 10.51 -5.48
N LYS A 65 -13.15 11.79 -5.14
CA LYS A 65 -12.62 12.75 -6.12
C LYS A 65 -11.17 12.36 -6.40
N ARG A 66 -10.98 11.46 -7.36
CA ARG A 66 -9.67 11.04 -7.85
C ARG A 66 -9.10 12.14 -8.73
N GLY A 67 -7.95 12.71 -8.37
CA GLY A 67 -7.21 13.61 -9.27
C GLY A 67 -6.72 12.89 -10.53
N GLU A 68 -6.18 13.64 -11.50
CA GLU A 68 -5.78 13.10 -12.81
C GLU A 68 -4.80 11.94 -12.65
N PHE A 69 -3.87 12.05 -11.68
CA PHE A 69 -2.89 11.00 -11.35
C PHE A 69 -3.20 10.28 -10.03
N ALA A 70 -4.46 10.01 -9.72
CA ALA A 70 -4.82 9.20 -8.54
C ALA A 70 -4.31 7.74 -8.64
N LYS A 71 -4.55 6.94 -7.57
CA LYS A 71 -4.20 5.51 -7.54
C LYS A 71 -4.73 4.77 -8.78
N PRO A 72 -4.01 3.77 -9.29
CA PRO A 72 -4.41 3.03 -10.49
C PRO A 72 -5.85 2.54 -10.42
N HIS A 73 -6.50 2.51 -11.58
CA HIS A 73 -7.87 2.03 -11.66
C HIS A 73 -7.88 0.49 -11.64
N ILE A 74 -8.53 -0.10 -10.65
CA ILE A 74 -8.61 -1.56 -10.50
C ILE A 74 -10.00 -2.01 -10.96
N LEU A 75 -10.07 -2.75 -12.06
CA LEU A 75 -11.29 -3.43 -12.48
C LEU A 75 -11.36 -4.82 -11.84
N LEU A 76 -12.58 -5.36 -11.73
CA LEU A 76 -12.82 -6.69 -11.19
C LEU A 76 -13.22 -7.63 -12.33
N LEU A 77 -12.42 -8.68 -12.54
CA LEU A 77 -12.81 -9.81 -13.37
C LEU A 77 -13.59 -10.82 -12.54
N HIS A 78 -14.86 -10.97 -12.88
CA HIS A 78 -15.74 -12.02 -12.39
C HIS A 78 -15.80 -13.18 -13.36
N HIS A 79 -16.04 -14.37 -12.79
CA HIS A 79 -16.16 -15.61 -13.54
C HIS A 79 -14.89 -15.88 -14.37
N GLY A 80 -15.02 -16.65 -15.45
CA GLY A 80 -13.89 -17.21 -16.18
C GLY A 80 -13.53 -18.60 -15.65
N SER A 81 -13.10 -19.45 -16.56
CA SER A 81 -12.64 -20.80 -16.24
C SER A 81 -11.38 -20.77 -15.37
N PRO A 82 -11.11 -21.86 -14.61
CA PRO A 82 -9.82 -22.03 -13.93
C PRO A 82 -8.62 -21.85 -14.86
N GLU A 83 -8.71 -22.31 -16.11
CA GLU A 83 -7.65 -22.23 -17.11
C GLU A 83 -7.37 -20.79 -17.53
N LEU A 84 -8.42 -20.00 -17.82
CA LEU A 84 -8.26 -18.58 -18.13
C LEU A 84 -7.65 -17.84 -16.95
N ARG A 85 -8.16 -18.09 -15.73
CA ARG A 85 -7.65 -17.43 -14.53
C ARG A 85 -6.18 -17.78 -14.27
N ALA A 86 -5.80 -19.04 -14.42
CA ALA A 86 -4.42 -19.48 -14.29
C ALA A 86 -3.51 -18.83 -15.34
N TYR A 87 -3.97 -18.75 -16.60
CA TYR A 87 -3.23 -18.09 -17.67
C TYR A 87 -3.01 -16.60 -17.38
N LEU A 88 -4.06 -15.88 -16.97
CA LEU A 88 -3.97 -14.45 -16.65
C LEU A 88 -2.99 -14.19 -15.50
N LEU A 89 -3.04 -15.02 -14.46
CA LEU A 89 -2.15 -14.92 -13.31
C LEU A 89 -0.71 -15.35 -13.61
N TRP A 90 -0.51 -16.25 -14.55
CA TRP A 90 0.81 -16.68 -14.99
C TRP A 90 1.48 -15.62 -15.86
N TYR A 91 0.77 -15.11 -16.87
CA TYR A 91 1.32 -14.08 -17.77
C TYR A 91 1.41 -12.71 -17.09
N GLN A 92 0.56 -12.48 -16.08
CA GLN A 92 0.44 -11.29 -15.23
C GLN A 92 0.11 -10.00 -15.96
N THR A 93 0.88 -9.57 -16.94
CA THR A 93 0.77 -8.23 -17.53
C THR A 93 0.45 -8.28 -19.00
N PHE A 94 -0.63 -7.61 -19.39
CA PHE A 94 -1.11 -7.54 -20.77
C PHE A 94 -1.03 -6.11 -21.27
N ALA A 95 -0.66 -5.95 -22.54
CA ALA A 95 -0.69 -4.68 -23.24
C ALA A 95 -1.30 -4.92 -24.62
N PHE A 96 -2.23 -4.07 -25.02
CA PHE A 96 -2.89 -4.14 -26.31
C PHE A 96 -3.29 -2.74 -26.79
N GLN A 97 -3.61 -2.65 -28.07
CA GLN A 97 -4.07 -1.43 -28.71
C GLN A 97 -5.41 -1.69 -29.39
N THR A 98 -6.36 -0.79 -29.21
CA THR A 98 -7.65 -0.81 -29.90
C THR A 98 -8.02 0.61 -30.29
N GLU A 99 -8.46 0.82 -31.53
CA GLU A 99 -8.90 2.14 -32.02
C GLU A 99 -7.89 3.28 -31.74
N GLY A 100 -6.58 3.00 -31.87
CA GLY A 100 -5.52 3.98 -31.58
C GLY A 100 -5.19 4.19 -30.10
N ARG A 101 -5.99 3.62 -29.18
CA ARG A 101 -5.84 3.73 -27.73
C ARG A 101 -4.97 2.59 -27.19
N LYS A 102 -4.04 2.92 -26.29
CA LYS A 102 -3.09 1.97 -25.70
C LYS A 102 -3.54 1.62 -24.28
N ILE A 103 -3.79 0.34 -24.04
CA ILE A 103 -4.26 -0.15 -22.75
C ILE A 103 -3.27 -1.20 -22.25
N ALA A 104 -2.87 -1.08 -20.99
CA ALA A 104 -2.09 -2.09 -20.30
C ALA A 104 -2.67 -2.35 -18.91
N PHE A 105 -2.64 -3.61 -18.47
CA PHE A 105 -3.10 -3.98 -17.14
C PHE A 105 -2.36 -5.21 -16.62
N SER A 106 -2.34 -5.37 -15.30
CA SER A 106 -1.90 -6.61 -14.66
C SER A 106 -3.04 -7.34 -13.97
N ALA A 107 -3.10 -8.66 -14.12
CA ALA A 107 -4.01 -9.54 -13.41
C ALA A 107 -3.37 -10.00 -12.10
N LEU A 108 -4.05 -9.73 -10.98
CA LEU A 108 -3.58 -10.03 -9.63
C LEU A 108 -4.65 -10.81 -8.85
N ARG A 109 -4.22 -11.66 -7.93
CA ARG A 109 -5.12 -12.27 -6.95
C ARG A 109 -5.54 -11.24 -5.91
N PHE A 110 -6.78 -11.32 -5.45
CA PHE A 110 -7.14 -10.70 -4.18
C PHE A 110 -6.62 -11.59 -3.07
N ASP A 111 -5.50 -11.21 -2.50
CA ASP A 111 -5.03 -11.86 -1.28
C ASP A 111 -5.55 -11.08 -0.08
N ALA A 112 -6.58 -11.64 0.57
CA ALA A 112 -7.16 -11.07 1.77
C ALA A 112 -6.23 -11.19 2.98
N ASN A 113 -5.11 -11.92 2.88
CA ASN A 113 -4.15 -12.18 3.94
C ASN A 113 -2.86 -11.37 3.77
N VAL A 114 -2.55 -10.88 2.56
CA VAL A 114 -1.41 -9.97 2.36
C VAL A 114 -1.61 -8.68 3.19
N ARG A 115 -0.58 -8.34 3.97
CA ARG A 115 -0.50 -7.13 4.79
C ARG A 115 0.81 -6.42 4.51
N PRO A 116 0.85 -5.07 4.56
CA PRO A 116 2.09 -4.34 4.35
C PRO A 116 3.02 -4.55 5.55
N TRP A 117 4.31 -4.77 5.25
CA TRP A 117 5.36 -4.90 6.26
C TRP A 117 5.68 -3.57 6.95
N PHE A 118 5.42 -2.46 6.27
CA PHE A 118 5.60 -1.12 6.82
C PHE A 118 4.64 -0.86 8.00
N ILE A 119 5.23 -0.65 9.18
CA ILE A 119 4.51 -0.32 10.41
C ILE A 119 4.35 1.19 10.54
N THR A 120 5.46 1.95 10.61
CA THR A 120 5.40 3.37 10.94
C THR A 120 6.70 4.10 10.63
N ASP A 121 6.59 5.43 10.50
CA ASP A 121 7.75 6.32 10.55
C ASP A 121 8.02 6.72 12.01
N ILE A 122 9.29 6.87 12.36
CA ILE A 122 9.80 7.27 13.67
C ILE A 122 10.66 8.51 13.47
N VAL A 123 10.45 9.51 14.33
CA VAL A 123 11.23 10.74 14.37
C VAL A 123 11.66 11.02 15.81
N GLY A 124 12.68 11.82 16.02
CA GLY A 124 13.13 12.16 17.37
C GLY A 124 14.58 12.62 17.37
N ARG A 125 15.09 12.95 18.55
CA ARG A 125 16.50 13.34 18.71
C ARG A 125 17.46 12.17 18.52
N ALA A 126 17.00 10.98 18.92
CA ALA A 126 17.75 9.73 18.77
C ALA A 126 17.84 9.24 17.31
N VAL A 127 17.08 9.83 16.38
CA VAL A 127 16.96 9.34 15.00
C VAL A 127 18.08 9.92 14.14
N SER A 128 18.97 9.06 13.64
CA SER A 128 20.12 9.43 12.81
C SER A 128 20.42 8.36 11.74
N ASP A 129 21.33 8.64 10.81
CA ASP A 129 21.78 7.64 9.82
C ASP A 129 22.89 6.71 10.33
N ASP A 130 23.24 6.82 11.61
CA ASP A 130 24.28 6.01 12.22
C ASP A 130 23.80 4.56 12.44
N PRO A 131 24.49 3.53 11.92
CA PRO A 131 24.10 2.14 12.10
C PRO A 131 24.01 1.70 13.57
N GLU A 132 24.86 2.24 14.45
CA GLU A 132 24.81 1.90 15.88
C GLU A 132 23.53 2.46 16.53
N ALA A 133 23.19 3.72 16.26
CA ALA A 133 21.92 4.32 16.71
C ALA A 133 20.68 3.55 16.18
N ILE A 134 20.71 3.11 14.92
CA ILE A 134 19.62 2.30 14.33
C ILE A 134 19.47 0.96 15.08
N GLN A 135 20.59 0.28 15.35
CA GLN A 135 20.59 -0.99 16.07
C GLN A 135 20.13 -0.82 17.53
N GLU A 136 20.53 0.26 18.19
CA GLU A 136 20.07 0.62 19.53
C GLU A 136 18.55 0.89 19.56
N GLY A 137 18.04 1.66 18.59
CA GLY A 137 16.61 1.91 18.43
C GLY A 137 15.81 0.63 18.19
N LEU A 138 16.29 -0.26 17.33
CA LEU A 138 15.66 -1.56 17.08
C LEU A 138 15.68 -2.44 18.33
N THR A 139 16.80 -2.47 19.06
CA THR A 139 16.94 -3.23 20.31
C THR A 139 16.00 -2.71 21.39
N THR A 140 15.84 -1.39 21.48
CA THR A 140 14.92 -0.73 22.41
C THR A 140 13.47 -1.12 22.12
N ILE A 141 13.05 -1.03 20.86
CA ILE A 141 11.69 -1.42 20.43
C ILE A 141 11.45 -2.90 20.73
N THR A 142 12.33 -3.79 20.25
CA THR A 142 12.13 -5.23 20.37
C THR A 142 12.17 -5.69 21.83
N SER A 143 13.04 -5.12 22.66
CA SER A 143 13.10 -5.41 24.11
C SER A 143 11.85 -4.95 24.85
N ALA A 144 11.30 -3.78 24.50
CA ALA A 144 10.05 -3.29 25.07
C ALA A 144 8.86 -4.17 24.65
N LEU A 145 8.78 -4.57 23.38
CA LEU A 145 7.74 -5.47 22.87
C LEU A 145 7.84 -6.88 23.48
N ALA A 146 9.05 -7.41 23.68
CA ALA A 146 9.25 -8.75 24.24
C ALA A 146 8.68 -8.93 25.66
N LYS A 147 8.67 -7.84 26.45
CA LYS A 147 8.16 -7.81 27.83
C LYS A 147 6.69 -7.42 27.92
N ASP A 148 6.11 -6.98 26.82
CA ASP A 148 4.78 -6.39 26.84
C ASP A 148 3.67 -7.42 26.77
N THR A 149 2.70 -7.32 27.68
CA THR A 149 1.63 -8.31 27.81
C THR A 149 0.66 -8.30 26.63
N ASP A 150 0.26 -7.13 26.12
CA ASP A 150 -0.69 -7.02 25.00
C ASP A 150 -0.09 -7.60 23.71
N PHE A 151 1.18 -7.29 23.44
CA PHE A 151 1.94 -7.79 22.30
C PHE A 151 2.09 -9.30 22.38
N ARG A 152 2.54 -9.82 23.53
CA ARG A 152 2.72 -11.27 23.73
C ARG A 152 1.41 -12.03 23.54
N ASN A 153 0.32 -11.54 24.13
CA ASN A 153 -1.01 -12.15 23.99
C ASN A 153 -1.50 -12.09 22.54
N HIS A 154 -1.27 -10.98 21.84
CA HIS A 154 -1.66 -10.83 20.44
C HIS A 154 -0.87 -11.76 19.52
N VAL A 155 0.45 -11.87 19.73
CA VAL A 155 1.32 -12.79 18.99
C VAL A 155 0.84 -14.23 19.17
N ASP A 156 0.59 -14.63 20.41
CA ASP A 156 0.12 -15.98 20.71
C ASP A 156 -1.23 -16.26 20.05
N ALA A 157 -2.20 -15.35 20.19
CA ALA A 157 -3.53 -15.51 19.60
C ALA A 157 -3.52 -15.58 18.07
N CYS A 158 -2.56 -14.93 17.41
CA CYS A 158 -2.40 -14.97 15.96
C CYS A 158 -1.72 -16.27 15.48
N LEU A 159 -0.60 -16.66 16.11
CA LEU A 159 0.22 -17.78 15.64
C LEU A 159 -0.26 -19.15 16.15
N ALA A 160 -0.92 -19.23 17.31
CA ALA A 160 -1.48 -20.49 17.84
C ALA A 160 -2.52 -21.13 16.91
N LYS A 161 -3.09 -20.37 15.98
CA LYS A 161 -4.10 -20.84 15.01
C LYS A 161 -3.51 -21.59 13.82
N VAL A 162 -2.25 -21.32 13.50
CA VAL A 162 -1.63 -21.72 12.22
C VAL A 162 -0.34 -22.53 12.41
N GLU A 163 0.28 -22.47 13.59
CA GLU A 163 1.52 -23.18 13.89
C GLU A 163 1.31 -24.39 14.81
N ASN A 164 2.29 -25.30 14.78
CA ASN A 164 2.40 -26.38 15.77
C ASN A 164 2.55 -25.81 17.20
N SER A 165 2.33 -26.66 18.19
CA SER A 165 2.45 -26.30 19.60
C SER A 165 3.86 -25.78 19.92
N ARG A 166 3.96 -24.48 20.23
CA ARG A 166 5.16 -23.75 20.66
C ARG A 166 4.80 -22.89 21.86
N SER A 167 5.79 -22.53 22.66
CA SER A 167 5.60 -21.59 23.76
C SER A 167 5.35 -20.16 23.24
N ILE A 168 4.71 -19.33 24.07
CA ILE A 168 4.50 -17.90 23.78
C ILE A 168 5.86 -17.21 23.55
N ASP A 169 6.87 -17.53 24.37
CA ASP A 169 8.19 -16.92 24.26
C ASP A 169 8.86 -17.22 22.93
N GLU A 170 8.80 -18.47 22.44
CA GLU A 170 9.35 -18.83 21.14
C GLU A 170 8.67 -18.07 20.00
N ARG A 171 7.33 -17.94 20.03
CA ARG A 171 6.54 -17.21 19.03
C ARG A 171 6.89 -15.72 19.02
N VAL A 172 7.02 -15.12 20.20
CA VAL A 172 7.40 -13.72 20.37
C VAL A 172 8.81 -13.47 19.84
N GLN A 173 9.78 -14.30 20.22
CA GLN A 173 11.15 -14.16 19.75
C GLN A 173 11.24 -14.29 18.23
N ASP A 174 10.53 -15.23 17.62
CA ASP A 174 10.52 -15.40 16.17
C ASP A 174 9.91 -14.21 15.45
N THR A 175 8.78 -13.71 15.96
CA THR A 175 8.11 -12.52 15.43
C THR A 175 9.05 -11.30 15.46
N LEU A 176 9.76 -11.09 16.58
CA LEU A 176 10.66 -9.95 16.77
C LEU A 176 11.88 -10.00 15.84
N LYS A 177 12.32 -11.17 15.36
CA LYS A 177 13.43 -11.26 14.38
C LYS A 177 13.09 -10.63 13.03
N SER A 178 11.81 -10.48 12.70
CA SER A 178 11.38 -9.84 11.45
C SER A 178 11.44 -8.32 11.51
N PHE A 179 11.67 -7.74 12.69
CA PHE A 179 11.68 -6.29 12.85
C PHE A 179 12.95 -5.70 12.27
N GLU A 180 12.79 -4.70 11.41
CA GLU A 180 13.89 -3.99 10.77
C GLU A 180 13.62 -2.48 10.77
N ILE A 181 14.70 -1.70 10.85
CA ILE A 181 14.66 -0.25 10.72
C ILE A 181 15.50 0.17 9.53
N HIS A 182 14.93 1.01 8.67
CA HIS A 182 15.66 1.70 7.61
C HIS A 182 15.67 3.21 7.85
N SER A 183 16.86 3.82 7.73
CA SER A 183 16.99 5.28 7.79
C SER A 183 16.77 5.91 6.43
N MET A 184 16.18 7.10 6.43
CA MET A 184 15.91 7.88 5.23
C MET A 184 15.93 9.38 5.55
N ARG A 185 16.56 10.18 4.68
CA ARG A 185 16.53 11.64 4.76
C ARG A 185 15.39 12.22 3.94
N VAL A 186 14.47 12.95 4.57
CA VAL A 186 13.32 13.53 3.89
C VAL A 186 13.27 15.03 4.09
N THR A 187 12.73 15.74 3.11
CA THR A 187 12.33 17.13 3.29
C THR A 187 10.94 17.16 3.93
N ASN A 188 10.86 17.68 5.15
CA ASN A 188 9.60 17.77 5.87
C ASN A 188 8.70 18.90 5.33
N ARG A 189 7.49 19.02 5.87
CA ARG A 189 6.54 20.08 5.48
C ARG A 189 7.04 21.51 5.75
N GLU A 190 7.99 21.70 6.65
CA GLU A 190 8.67 22.98 6.91
C GLU A 190 9.84 23.25 5.96
N LYS A 191 10.04 22.40 4.94
CA LYS A 191 11.16 22.44 3.99
C LYS A 191 12.52 22.25 4.65
N LYS A 192 12.57 21.60 5.82
CA LYS A 192 13.81 21.19 6.48
C LYS A 192 14.12 19.74 6.16
N GLU A 193 15.38 19.47 5.88
CA GLU A 193 15.88 18.11 5.80
C GLU A 193 15.92 17.52 7.21
N ILE A 194 15.32 16.35 7.37
CA ILE A 194 15.32 15.59 8.62
C ILE A 194 15.60 14.12 8.30
N THR A 195 16.23 13.43 9.24
CA THR A 195 16.32 11.97 9.20
C THR A 195 15.09 11.36 9.85
N ILE A 196 14.58 10.30 9.23
CA ILE A 196 13.50 9.48 9.78
C ILE A 196 13.92 8.01 9.75
N TRP A 197 13.40 7.25 10.70
CA TRP A 197 13.48 5.80 10.69
C TRP A 197 12.14 5.21 10.25
N GLN A 198 12.20 4.16 9.46
CA GLN A 198 11.02 3.41 9.03
C GLN A 198 11.08 2.02 9.64
N LEU A 199 10.06 1.70 10.43
CA LEU A 199 9.93 0.40 11.07
C LEU A 199 9.15 -0.55 10.17
N PHE A 200 9.75 -1.71 9.91
CA PHE A 200 9.15 -2.82 9.18
C PHE A 200 9.09 -4.05 10.08
N ALA A 201 8.10 -4.90 9.86
CA ALA A 201 8.06 -6.25 10.41
C ALA A 201 7.16 -7.13 9.54
N ASP A 202 7.42 -8.44 9.54
CA ASP A 202 6.53 -9.40 8.87
C ASP A 202 5.21 -9.48 9.65
N PRO A 203 4.06 -9.18 9.02
CA PRO A 203 2.78 -9.14 9.69
C PRO A 203 2.28 -10.55 10.03
N ILE A 204 2.14 -10.83 11.33
CA ILE A 204 1.59 -12.10 11.86
C ILE A 204 0.05 -12.18 11.84
N ALA A 205 -0.62 -11.10 11.47
CA ALA A 205 -2.07 -10.98 11.56
C ALA A 205 -2.80 -11.65 10.39
N ASN A 206 -3.72 -12.56 10.68
CA ASN A 206 -4.44 -13.34 9.67
C ASN A 206 -5.61 -12.56 9.04
N ASN A 207 -6.13 -11.54 9.72
CA ASN A 207 -7.24 -10.73 9.21
C ASN A 207 -7.03 -9.22 9.45
N GLY A 208 -7.93 -8.40 8.90
CA GLY A 208 -7.80 -6.94 8.97
C GLY A 208 -8.03 -6.35 10.37
N LEU A 209 -8.75 -7.03 11.26
CA LEU A 209 -8.94 -6.57 12.64
C LEU A 209 -7.69 -6.88 13.47
N GLU A 210 -7.17 -8.09 13.35
CA GLU A 210 -5.90 -8.49 13.96
C GLU A 210 -4.77 -7.55 13.50
N PHE A 211 -4.71 -7.20 12.21
CA PHE A 211 -3.65 -6.31 11.71
C PHE A 211 -3.77 -4.88 12.24
N LYS A 212 -5.00 -4.38 12.43
CA LYS A 212 -5.18 -3.06 13.08
C LYS A 212 -4.71 -3.08 14.52
N GLU A 213 -4.99 -4.18 15.22
CA GLU A 213 -4.58 -4.35 16.61
C GLU A 213 -3.05 -4.49 16.72
N TRP A 214 -2.43 -5.27 15.85
CA TRP A 214 -0.97 -5.35 15.67
C TRP A 214 -0.34 -3.96 15.56
N LEU A 215 -0.83 -3.14 14.62
CA LEU A 215 -0.34 -1.77 14.44
C LEU A 215 -0.59 -0.92 15.69
N ARG A 216 -1.77 -1.02 16.32
CA ARG A 216 -2.13 -0.25 17.51
C ARG A 216 -1.16 -0.55 18.65
N ILE A 217 -0.92 -1.83 18.93
CA ILE A 217 -0.03 -2.28 20.01
C ILE A 217 1.38 -1.70 19.81
N ILE A 218 1.93 -1.78 18.60
CA ILE A 218 3.29 -1.31 18.33
C ILE A 218 3.39 0.22 18.35
N THR A 219 2.38 0.92 17.80
CA THR A 219 2.43 2.37 17.58
C THR A 219 1.87 3.22 18.72
N SER A 220 1.11 2.64 19.65
CA SER A 220 0.56 3.37 20.81
C SER A 220 1.58 3.60 21.92
N ARG A 221 2.81 3.10 21.76
CA ARG A 221 3.87 3.18 22.76
C ARG A 221 4.80 4.37 22.56
N ARG A 222 5.52 4.68 23.63
CA ARG A 222 6.73 5.51 23.58
C ARG A 222 7.93 4.60 23.79
N TYR A 223 8.92 4.73 22.92
CA TYR A 223 10.20 4.05 23.07
C TYR A 223 11.23 5.12 23.46
N ILE A 224 11.92 4.87 24.57
CA ILE A 224 12.91 5.79 25.15
C ILE A 224 14.24 5.06 25.07
N ILE A 225 15.23 5.65 24.37
CA ILE A 225 16.56 5.06 24.22
C ILE A 225 17.42 5.41 25.44
N ASP A 226 17.39 6.67 25.86
CA ASP A 226 18.08 7.16 27.06
C ASP A 226 17.22 8.21 27.80
N GLU A 227 17.61 8.62 29.01
CA GLU A 227 16.85 9.53 29.91
C GLU A 227 16.41 10.86 29.23
N ILE A 228 17.04 11.25 28.12
CA ILE A 228 16.81 12.51 27.40
C ILE A 228 16.39 12.29 25.93
N ASP A 229 16.68 11.12 25.35
CA ASP A 229 16.53 10.84 23.94
C ASP A 229 15.29 9.98 23.64
N GLU A 230 14.20 10.69 23.33
CA GLU A 230 12.90 10.09 23.02
C GLU A 230 12.74 9.77 21.53
N MET A 231 12.24 8.56 21.23
CA MET A 231 11.70 8.20 19.92
C MET A 231 10.20 8.50 19.88
N PHE A 232 9.80 9.39 18.98
CA PHE A 232 8.39 9.68 18.73
C PHE A 232 7.89 8.83 17.57
N ILE A 233 7.11 7.79 17.90
CA ILE A 233 6.34 7.08 16.90
C ILE A 233 5.23 8.00 16.41
N ARG A 234 5.26 8.37 15.14
CA ARG A 234 4.14 9.10 14.54
C ARG A 234 3.14 8.10 14.00
N SER A 235 1.90 8.17 14.47
CA SER A 235 0.78 7.46 13.84
C SER A 235 0.79 7.68 12.33
N LYS A 236 0.38 6.66 11.54
CA LYS A 236 0.40 6.66 10.06
C LYS A 236 -0.21 7.92 9.41
N ASN A 237 -1.08 8.65 10.11
CA ASN A 237 -1.73 9.86 9.63
C ASN A 237 -0.87 11.15 9.78
N LEU A 238 0.31 11.06 10.40
CA LEU A 238 1.22 12.19 10.66
C LEU A 238 2.59 11.98 10.00
N LYS A 239 2.60 11.48 8.76
CA LYS A 239 3.85 11.38 7.99
C LYS A 239 4.56 12.74 7.96
N PRO A 240 5.88 12.78 8.20
CA PRO A 240 6.63 14.03 8.17
C PRO A 240 6.76 14.62 6.76
N TYR A 241 6.45 13.82 5.73
CA TYR A 241 6.54 14.15 4.31
C TYR A 241 5.23 13.82 3.56
N ASP A 242 5.08 14.37 2.36
CA ASP A 242 3.95 14.06 1.50
C ASP A 242 4.16 12.71 0.79
N PRO A 243 3.14 11.82 0.72
CA PRO A 243 3.26 10.54 0.02
C PRO A 243 3.71 10.71 -1.42
N CYS A 244 4.48 9.75 -1.93
CA CYS A 244 5.03 9.82 -3.28
C CYS A 244 3.93 10.04 -4.33
N ALA A 245 4.13 11.03 -5.20
CA ALA A 245 3.17 11.35 -6.25
C ALA A 245 3.17 10.34 -7.41
N PHE A 246 4.27 9.63 -7.61
CA PHE A 246 4.47 8.79 -8.80
C PHE A 246 4.04 7.35 -8.54
N CYS A 247 4.75 6.63 -7.69
CA CYS A 247 4.45 5.24 -7.37
C CYS A 247 3.33 5.07 -6.33
N LYS A 248 2.91 6.16 -5.66
CA LYS A 248 1.96 6.16 -4.54
C LYS A 248 2.40 5.34 -3.33
N SER A 249 3.69 5.00 -3.26
CA SER A 249 4.26 4.32 -2.11
C SER A 249 4.18 5.21 -0.88
N GLU A 250 3.95 4.58 0.26
CA GLU A 250 3.97 5.22 1.56
C GLU A 250 5.38 5.27 2.14
N ILE A 251 6.33 4.49 1.63
CA ILE A 251 7.66 4.30 2.24
C ILE A 251 8.69 5.34 1.82
N HIS A 252 8.39 6.24 0.88
CA HIS A 252 9.34 7.28 0.48
C HIS A 252 8.61 8.53 -0.02
N PRO A 253 9.26 9.70 0.05
CA PRO A 253 8.71 10.92 -0.52
C PRO A 253 8.88 10.93 -2.05
N GLU A 254 8.38 11.98 -2.69
CA GLU A 254 8.44 12.12 -4.14
C GLU A 254 9.87 12.17 -4.68
N GLU A 255 10.76 12.90 -3.99
CA GLU A 255 12.13 13.20 -4.41
C GLU A 255 13.02 11.95 -4.48
N GLN A 256 12.65 10.91 -3.75
CA GLN A 256 13.37 9.64 -3.72
C GLN A 256 12.73 8.55 -4.59
N CYS A 257 11.69 8.88 -5.36
CA CYS A 257 11.07 7.88 -6.21
C CYS A 257 12.01 7.51 -7.37
N PRO A 258 12.33 6.21 -7.56
CA PRO A 258 13.20 5.80 -8.65
C PRO A 258 12.48 5.81 -10.01
N PHE A 259 11.15 5.75 -10.04
CA PHE A 259 10.39 5.56 -11.29
C PHE A 259 10.57 6.69 -12.31
N PRO A 260 10.50 7.99 -11.95
CA PRO A 260 10.77 9.06 -12.91
C PRO A 260 12.20 9.08 -13.44
N LEU A 261 13.14 8.37 -12.80
CA LEU A 261 14.54 8.30 -13.20
C LEU A 261 14.81 7.16 -14.21
N VAL A 262 13.85 6.26 -14.41
CA VAL A 262 13.98 5.16 -15.36
C VAL A 262 13.99 5.70 -16.78
N ALA A 263 14.93 5.22 -17.60
CA ALA A 263 14.97 5.52 -19.02
C ALA A 263 13.62 5.17 -19.67
N ASP A 264 13.13 6.03 -20.57
CA ASP A 264 11.83 5.88 -21.21
C ASP A 264 10.61 5.89 -20.27
N TRP A 265 10.71 6.49 -19.08
CA TRP A 265 9.56 6.70 -18.20
C TRP A 265 8.36 7.28 -18.97
N LYS A 266 7.28 6.49 -19.06
CA LYS A 266 6.02 6.87 -19.73
C LYS A 266 4.96 7.36 -18.76
N GLY A 267 5.29 7.45 -17.47
CA GLY A 267 4.36 7.96 -16.47
C GLY A 267 4.35 9.50 -16.40
N PRO A 268 3.71 10.06 -15.36
CA PRO A 268 3.53 11.51 -15.26
C PRO A 268 4.85 12.27 -15.21
N ILE A 269 4.90 13.42 -15.87
CA ILE A 269 6.07 14.30 -15.87
C ILE A 269 6.19 14.97 -14.49
N PRO A 270 7.34 14.88 -13.79
CA PRO A 270 7.48 15.41 -12.44
C PRO A 270 7.04 16.87 -12.26
N ARG A 271 7.38 17.74 -13.23
CA ARG A 271 6.99 19.15 -13.19
C ARG A 271 5.47 19.34 -13.21
N GLU A 272 4.76 18.56 -14.01
CA GLU A 272 3.30 18.66 -14.16
C GLU A 272 2.59 18.17 -12.89
N VAL A 273 3.05 17.05 -12.32
CA VAL A 273 2.50 16.50 -11.08
C VAL A 273 2.67 17.48 -9.92
N ARG A 274 3.84 18.12 -9.81
CA ARG A 274 4.10 19.15 -8.79
C ARG A 274 3.19 20.36 -8.97
N ALA A 275 2.98 20.81 -10.21
CA ALA A 275 2.09 21.92 -10.52
C ALA A 275 0.62 21.60 -10.17
N GLU A 276 0.13 20.41 -10.51
CA GLU A 276 -1.23 19.98 -10.15
C GLU A 276 -1.42 19.91 -8.64
N ARG A 277 -0.45 19.37 -7.90
CA ARG A 277 -0.48 19.33 -6.43
C ARG A 277 -0.47 20.72 -5.81
N ALA A 278 0.29 21.66 -6.36
CA ALA A 278 0.29 23.05 -5.89
C ALA A 278 -1.10 23.68 -6.07
N ARG A 279 -1.70 23.56 -7.26
CA ARG A 279 -3.06 24.05 -7.54
C ARG A 279 -4.09 23.42 -6.60
N ALA A 280 -4.04 22.10 -6.41
CA ALA A 280 -4.97 21.41 -5.51
C ALA A 280 -4.85 21.87 -4.05
N LYS A 281 -3.62 22.18 -3.58
CA LYS A 281 -3.39 22.74 -2.24
C LYS A 281 -3.94 24.16 -2.13
N GLU A 282 -3.76 25.00 -3.15
CA GLU A 282 -4.32 26.36 -3.21
C GLU A 282 -5.84 26.35 -3.19
N GLU A 283 -6.48 25.49 -3.99
CA GLU A 283 -7.94 25.32 -4.02
C GLU A 283 -8.50 24.84 -2.68
N ALA A 284 -7.83 23.88 -2.02
CA ALA A 284 -8.22 23.41 -0.70
C ALA A 284 -8.14 24.54 0.33
N ALA A 285 -7.04 25.28 0.35
CA ALA A 285 -6.86 26.42 1.25
C ALA A 285 -7.84 27.58 0.98
N ALA A 286 -8.32 27.73 -0.26
CA ALA A 286 -9.36 28.71 -0.61
C ALA A 286 -10.74 28.28 -0.10
N ARG A 287 -11.05 26.97 -0.17
CA ARG A 287 -12.32 26.40 0.33
C ARG A 287 -12.43 26.45 1.85
N ASP A 288 -11.34 26.21 2.57
CA ASP A 288 -11.36 26.28 4.04
C ASP A 288 -11.59 27.73 4.51
N ARG A 289 -10.99 28.71 3.82
CA ARG A 289 -11.22 30.15 4.07
C ARG A 289 -12.62 30.66 3.74
N THR A 290 -13.41 29.91 2.96
CA THR A 290 -14.81 30.26 2.65
C THR A 290 -15.82 29.56 3.58
N ARG A 291 -15.33 28.69 4.48
CA ARG A 291 -16.13 27.98 5.49
C ARG A 291 -16.02 28.58 6.90
N GLU A 292 -15.02 29.42 7.13
CA GLU A 292 -14.90 30.32 8.30
C GLU A 292 -15.71 31.60 8.10
#